data_AF-A0A124F7U5-F1
#
_entry.id   AF-A0A124F7U5-F1
#
_cell.length_a   1.000
_cell.length_b   1.000
_cell.length_c   1.000
_cell.angle_alpha   90.00
_cell.angle_beta   90.00
_cell.angle_gamma   90.00
#
_symmetry.space_group_name_H-M   'P 1'
#
loop_
_entity.id
_entity.type
_entity.pdbx_description
1 polymer ?
#
loop_
_entity_poly.entity_id
_entity_poly.type
_entity_poly.pdbx_seq_one_letter_code
_entity_poly.pdbx_strand_id
1 'polypeptide(L)'
;MLYINSFLDRMGEIIRGEKSVEEADKLLDQKNIFEMFRSDCEEILNLYKSGKAEKEEVQRNFYLLKTYVVSQLSIHFERLKDFAESKGFKIEKKLDPEVINEIALYIDRVEKEV
;
A
#
# COMPACT_ATOMS: atom_id res chain seq x y z
N MET A 1 -18.49 1.32 -1.06
CA MET A 1 -17.57 1.64 0.05
C MET A 1 -16.17 1.60 -0.51
N LEU A 2 -15.63 2.78 -0.77
CA LEU A 2 -14.32 2.99 -1.37
C LEU A 2 -13.18 2.59 -0.41
N TYR A 3 -12.28 1.72 -0.85
CA TYR A 3 -10.99 1.47 -0.20
C TYR A 3 -9.97 1.06 -1.28
N ILE A 4 -8.98 1.91 -1.51
CA ILE A 4 -7.94 1.73 -2.53
C ILE A 4 -6.64 1.50 -1.78
N ASN A 5 -6.02 0.36 -2.01
CA ASN A 5 -4.73 0.00 -1.43
C ASN A 5 -4.01 -0.97 -2.36
N SER A 6 -3.25 -0.43 -3.30
CA SER A 6 -2.60 -1.20 -4.36
C SER A 6 -1.58 -2.20 -3.81
N PHE A 7 -0.93 -1.89 -2.68
CA PHE A 7 0.05 -2.80 -2.06
C PHE A 7 -0.66 -4.04 -1.51
N LEU A 8 -1.76 -3.83 -0.78
CA LEU A 8 -2.53 -4.91 -0.19
C LEU A 8 -3.11 -5.85 -1.26
N ASP A 9 -3.66 -5.28 -2.33
CA ASP A 9 -4.26 -6.07 -3.41
C ASP A 9 -3.20 -6.91 -4.13
N ARG A 10 -2.07 -6.30 -4.52
CA ARG A 10 -0.96 -7.02 -5.17
C ARG A 10 -0.33 -8.08 -4.29
N MET A 11 -0.19 -7.82 -2.99
CA MET A 11 0.23 -8.86 -2.04
C MET A 11 -0.76 -10.03 -2.05
N GLY A 12 -2.05 -9.73 -2.03
CA GLY A 12 -3.11 -10.74 -2.12
C GLY A 12 -3.05 -11.57 -3.41
N GLU A 13 -2.82 -10.94 -4.55
CA GLU A 13 -2.67 -11.62 -5.85
C GLU A 13 -1.51 -12.63 -5.85
N ILE A 14 -0.36 -12.24 -5.29
CA ILE A 14 0.81 -13.13 -5.17
C ILE A 14 0.52 -14.30 -4.21
N ILE A 15 -0.07 -14.03 -3.05
CA ILE A 15 -0.38 -15.06 -2.04
C ILE A 15 -1.41 -16.07 -2.59
N ARG A 16 -2.40 -15.61 -3.37
CA ARG A 16 -3.41 -16.47 -4.00
C ARG A 16 -2.90 -17.21 -5.24
N GLY A 17 -1.72 -16.87 -5.75
CA GLY A 17 -1.14 -17.46 -6.97
C GLY A 17 -1.75 -16.92 -8.27
N GLU A 18 -2.42 -15.77 -8.22
CA GLU A 18 -2.88 -15.03 -9.40
C GLU A 18 -1.70 -14.35 -10.13
N LYS A 19 -0.62 -14.11 -9.40
CA LYS A 19 0.65 -13.54 -9.88
C LYS A 19 1.84 -14.42 -9.50
N SER A 20 2.93 -14.27 -10.25
CA SER A 20 4.17 -15.00 -9.96
C SER A 20 4.76 -14.54 -8.62
N VAL A 21 5.35 -15.46 -7.87
CA VAL A 21 6.09 -15.13 -6.64
C VAL A 21 7.29 -14.22 -6.91
N GLU A 22 7.84 -14.24 -8.12
CA GLU A 22 8.94 -13.36 -8.54
C GLU A 22 8.53 -11.88 -8.52
N GLU A 23 7.24 -11.57 -8.68
CA GLU A 23 6.74 -10.19 -8.60
C GLU A 23 6.86 -9.61 -7.18
N ALA A 24 7.02 -10.47 -6.16
CA ALA A 24 7.25 -10.04 -4.79
C ALA A 24 8.55 -9.25 -4.64
N ASP A 25 9.60 -9.54 -5.44
CA ASP A 25 10.84 -8.76 -5.38
C ASP A 25 10.57 -7.29 -5.69
N LYS A 26 9.85 -7.03 -6.78
CA LYS A 26 9.50 -5.66 -7.18
C LYS A 26 8.56 -5.00 -6.18
N LEU A 27 7.58 -5.75 -5.67
CA LEU A 27 6.59 -5.24 -4.71
C LEU A 27 7.23 -4.88 -3.35
N LEU A 28 8.26 -5.61 -2.92
CA LEU A 28 8.97 -5.38 -1.66
C LEU A 28 10.14 -4.38 -1.77
N ASP A 29 10.23 -3.63 -2.87
CA ASP A 29 11.13 -2.48 -2.97
C ASP A 29 10.50 -1.25 -2.33
N GLN A 30 11.16 -0.68 -1.33
CA GLN A 30 10.59 0.43 -0.55
C GLN A 30 10.29 1.70 -1.38
N LYS A 31 11.02 1.95 -2.47
CA LYS A 31 10.69 3.06 -3.38
C LYS A 31 9.40 2.78 -4.14
N ASN A 32 9.22 1.54 -4.60
CA ASN A 32 7.98 1.13 -5.26
C ASN A 32 6.79 1.17 -4.29
N ILE A 33 6.98 0.72 -3.04
CA ILE A 33 5.94 0.80 -2.00
C ILE A 33 5.51 2.25 -1.80
N PHE A 34 6.46 3.16 -1.63
CA PHE A 34 6.18 4.59 -1.47
C PHE A 34 5.39 5.17 -2.66
N GLU A 35 5.85 4.92 -3.89
CA GLU A 35 5.17 5.40 -5.11
C GLU A 35 3.78 4.79 -5.30
N MET A 36 3.55 3.55 -4.86
CA MET A 36 2.21 2.94 -4.88
C MET A 36 1.24 3.69 -3.96
N PHE A 37 1.63 3.99 -2.71
CA PHE A 37 0.76 4.75 -1.81
C PHE A 37 0.54 6.20 -2.30
N ARG A 38 1.52 6.81 -2.95
CA ARG A 38 1.33 8.12 -3.60
C ARG A 38 0.29 8.06 -4.71
N SER A 39 0.42 7.05 -5.57
CA SER A 39 -0.52 6.83 -6.68
C SER A 39 -1.94 6.56 -6.16
N ASP A 40 -2.07 5.76 -5.09
CA ASP A 40 -3.35 5.51 -4.42
C ASP A 40 -3.98 6.81 -3.90
N CYS A 41 -3.19 7.67 -3.25
CA CYS A 41 -3.66 8.97 -2.76
C CYS A 41 -4.13 9.89 -3.90
N GLU A 42 -3.38 9.95 -5.00
CA GLU A 42 -3.75 10.72 -6.19
C GLU A 42 -5.06 10.20 -6.82
N GLU A 43 -5.23 8.88 -6.92
CA GLU A 43 -6.46 8.26 -7.40
C GLU A 43 -7.65 8.60 -6.50
N ILE A 44 -7.49 8.44 -5.19
CA ILE A 44 -8.51 8.77 -4.19
C ILE A 44 -8.93 10.25 -4.30
N LEU A 45 -7.96 11.18 -4.41
CA LEU A 45 -8.25 12.60 -4.62
C LEU A 45 -8.96 12.86 -5.95
N ASN A 46 -8.57 12.17 -7.03
CA ASN A 46 -9.19 12.35 -8.34
C ASN A 46 -10.65 11.89 -8.32
N LEU A 47 -10.97 10.83 -7.58
CA LEU A 47 -12.35 10.39 -7.38
C LEU A 47 -13.20 11.46 -6.66
N TYR A 48 -12.62 12.12 -5.65
CA TYR A 48 -13.26 13.25 -4.98
C TYR A 48 -13.46 14.45 -5.93
N LYS A 49 -12.38 14.91 -6.56
CA LYS A 49 -12.37 16.09 -7.44
C LYS A 49 -13.28 15.92 -8.67
N SER A 50 -13.47 14.68 -9.14
CA SER A 50 -14.38 14.37 -10.25
C SER A 50 -15.83 14.11 -9.83
N GLY A 51 -16.15 14.15 -8.54
CA GLY A 51 -17.50 13.88 -8.02
C GLY A 51 -17.91 12.40 -8.11
N LYS A 52 -16.97 11.48 -8.34
CA LYS A 52 -17.23 10.03 -8.41
C LYS A 52 -17.31 9.39 -7.03
N ALA A 53 -16.78 10.05 -6.00
CA ALA A 53 -16.87 9.61 -4.61
C ALA A 53 -17.19 10.81 -3.72
N GLU A 54 -18.04 10.58 -2.72
CA GLU A 54 -18.40 11.58 -1.73
C GLU A 54 -17.23 11.83 -0.76
N LYS A 55 -17.23 13.02 -0.14
CA LYS A 55 -16.21 13.45 0.82
C LYS A 55 -15.99 12.40 1.93
N GLU A 56 -17.06 11.88 2.51
CA GLU A 56 -17.00 10.92 3.61
C GLU A 56 -16.39 9.57 3.18
N GLU A 57 -16.66 9.10 1.96
CA GLU A 57 -16.06 7.87 1.44
C GLU A 57 -14.55 8.00 1.26
N VAL A 58 -14.12 9.17 0.77
CA VAL A 58 -12.71 9.47 0.55
C VAL A 58 -11.95 9.68 1.86
N GLN A 59 -12.53 10.43 2.81
CA GLN A 59 -11.97 10.56 4.16
C GLN A 59 -11.82 9.20 4.85
N ARG A 60 -12.83 8.34 4.71
CA ARG A 60 -12.75 6.98 5.24
C ARG A 60 -11.65 6.16 4.58
N ASN A 61 -11.46 6.27 3.27
CA ASN A 61 -10.38 5.58 2.58
C ASN A 61 -9.01 6.05 3.10
N PHE A 62 -8.78 7.37 3.19
CA PHE A 62 -7.53 7.91 3.75
C PHE A 62 -7.28 7.44 5.19
N TYR A 63 -8.31 7.45 6.05
CA TYR A 63 -8.20 6.93 7.41
C TYR A 63 -7.77 5.45 7.44
N LEU A 64 -8.40 4.61 6.62
CA LEU A 64 -8.06 3.19 6.53
C LEU A 64 -6.66 2.97 5.94
N LEU A 65 -6.27 3.76 4.93
CA LEU A 65 -4.97 3.68 4.28
C LEU A 65 -3.85 4.08 5.24
N LYS A 66 -4.02 5.20 5.96
CA LYS A 66 -3.09 5.66 7.00
C LYS A 66 -2.95 4.64 8.13
N THR A 67 -4.07 4.10 8.61
CA THR A 67 -4.08 3.08 9.66
C THR A 67 -3.37 1.81 9.20
N TYR A 68 -3.60 1.39 7.96
CA TYR A 68 -2.92 0.25 7.33
C TYR A 68 -1.40 0.46 7.29
N VAL A 69 -0.94 1.62 6.84
CA VAL A 69 0.50 1.92 6.75
C VAL A 69 1.17 1.82 8.12
N VAL A 70 0.60 2.47 9.14
CA VAL A 70 1.19 2.51 10.48
C VAL A 70 1.11 1.15 11.20
N SER A 71 0.04 0.38 10.98
CA SER A 71 -0.26 -0.78 11.83
C SER A 71 -0.02 -2.13 11.15
N GLN A 72 0.00 -2.20 9.83
CA GLN A 72 -0.04 -3.47 9.08
C GLN A 72 1.05 -3.59 8.02
N LEU A 73 1.53 -2.48 7.44
CA LEU A 73 2.48 -2.55 6.31
C LEU A 73 3.75 -3.34 6.63
N SER A 74 4.36 -3.14 7.80
CA SER A 74 5.54 -3.91 8.23
C SER A 74 5.25 -5.41 8.40
N ILE A 75 4.10 -5.75 8.99
CA ILE A 75 3.66 -7.13 9.19
C ILE A 75 3.45 -7.82 7.85
N HIS A 76 2.77 -7.15 6.93
CA HIS A 76 2.48 -7.65 5.59
C HIS A 76 3.72 -7.73 4.70
N PHE A 77 4.67 -6.79 4.87
CA PHE A 77 5.97 -6.85 4.21
C PHE A 77 6.72 -8.13 4.59
N GLU A 78 6.90 -8.41 5.88
CA GLU A 78 7.58 -9.63 6.33
C GLU A 78 6.78 -10.88 5.95
N ARG A 79 5.45 -10.85 6.03
CA ARG A 79 4.62 -11.97 5.60
C ARG A 79 4.81 -12.34 4.13
N LEU A 80 4.89 -11.36 3.23
CA LEU A 80 5.11 -11.62 1.81
C LEU A 80 6.53 -12.14 1.56
N LYS A 81 7.51 -11.62 2.30
CA LYS A 81 8.90 -12.09 2.24
C LYS A 81 9.03 -13.54 2.70
N ASP A 82 8.44 -13.90 3.84
CA ASP A 82 8.38 -15.28 4.35
C ASP A 82 7.66 -16.21 3.38
N PHE A 83 6.56 -15.73 2.77
CA PHE A 83 5.85 -16.47 1.74
C PHE A 83 6.73 -16.74 0.53
N ALA A 84 7.43 -15.74 0.01
CA ALA A 84 8.32 -15.90 -1.13
C ALA A 84 9.46 -16.88 -0.83
N GLU A 85 10.07 -16.78 0.36
CA GLU A 85 11.12 -17.69 0.79
C GLU A 85 10.61 -19.14 0.91
N SER A 86 9.39 -19.35 1.43
CA SER A 86 8.74 -20.68 1.49
C SER A 86 8.50 -21.31 0.11
N LYS A 87 8.48 -20.49 -0.96
CA LYS A 87 8.35 -20.92 -2.36
C LYS A 87 9.70 -21.04 -3.07
N GLY A 88 10.81 -20.89 -2.35
CA GLY A 88 12.17 -20.97 -2.89
C GLY A 88 12.71 -19.67 -3.50
N PHE A 89 12.02 -18.55 -3.29
CA PHE A 89 12.43 -17.24 -3.79
C PHE A 89 12.80 -16.30 -2.64
N LYS A 90 14.09 -16.26 -2.29
CA LYS A 90 14.58 -15.46 -1.16
C LYS A 90 14.68 -13.98 -1.53
N ILE A 91 14.12 -13.11 -0.70
CA ILE A 91 14.14 -11.65 -0.88
C ILE A 91 14.92 -11.01 0.26
N GLU A 92 16.03 -10.33 -0.05
CA GLU A 92 16.91 -9.68 0.92
C GLU A 92 16.62 -8.18 1.09
N LYS A 93 15.37 -7.79 0.86
CA LYS A 93 14.89 -6.41 1.04
C LYS A 93 14.38 -6.19 2.45
N LYS A 94 14.39 -4.92 2.86
CA LYS A 94 13.85 -4.46 4.14
C LYS A 94 13.00 -3.23 3.89
N LEU A 95 12.08 -3.00 4.81
CA LEU A 95 11.29 -1.77 4.85
C LEU A 95 11.76 -0.95 6.04
N ASP A 96 12.39 0.19 5.76
CA ASP A 96 12.89 1.07 6.80
C ASP A 96 11.70 1.74 7.55
N PRO A 97 11.71 1.81 8.89
CA PRO A 97 10.66 2.47 9.65
C PRO A 97 10.43 3.94 9.24
N GLU A 98 11.49 4.62 8.82
CA GLU A 98 11.44 5.99 8.29
C GLU A 98 10.54 6.06 7.05
N VAL A 99 10.60 5.08 6.15
CA VAL A 99 9.75 5.04 4.95
C VAL A 99 8.28 4.85 5.34
N ILE A 100 7.98 4.01 6.32
CA ILE A 100 6.60 3.84 6.84
C ILE A 100 6.08 5.18 7.37
N ASN A 101 6.90 5.89 8.14
CA ASN A 101 6.55 7.21 8.67
C ASN A 101 6.36 8.24 7.55
N GLU A 102 7.23 8.27 6.54
CA GLU A 102 7.13 9.16 5.39
C GLU A 102 5.84 8.92 4.59
N ILE A 103 5.44 7.65 4.38
CA ILE A 103 4.17 7.31 3.73
C ILE A 103 3.00 7.83 4.57
N ALA A 104 3.00 7.58 5.88
CA ALA A 104 1.92 8.03 6.76
C ALA A 104 1.79 9.56 6.80
N LEU A 105 2.91 10.28 6.82
CA LEU A 105 2.95 11.75 6.76
C LEU A 105 2.50 12.27 5.39
N TYR A 106 2.85 11.59 4.31
CA TYR A 106 2.37 11.92 2.97
C TYR A 106 0.84 11.81 2.90
N ILE A 107 0.28 10.70 3.39
CA ILE A 107 -1.17 10.48 3.43
C ILE A 107 -1.85 11.58 4.26
N ASP A 108 -1.33 11.89 5.46
CA ASP A 108 -1.87 12.95 6.34
C ASP A 108 -1.88 14.32 5.67
N ARG A 109 -0.85 14.63 4.86
CA ARG A 109 -0.78 15.88 4.12
C ARG A 109 -1.84 15.94 3.03
N VAL A 110 -2.00 14.86 2.27
CA VAL A 110 -2.95 14.80 1.14
C VAL A 110 -4.39 14.79 1.62
N GLU A 111 -4.69 14.09 2.71
CA GLU A 111 -6.03 14.03 3.33
C GLU A 111 -6.60 15.43 3.64
N LYS A 112 -5.74 16.41 3.93
CA LYS A 112 -6.16 17.81 4.22
C LYS A 112 -6.71 18.56 3.01
N GLU A 113 -6.54 18.04 1.79
CA GLU A 113 -7.10 18.63 0.56
C GLU A 113 -8.58 18.27 0.32
N VAL A 114 -9.14 17.34 1.12
CA VAL A 114 -10.50 16.81 0.99
C VAL A 114 -11.51 17.63 1.81
#